data_AF-A0A1X7SPM6-F1
#
_entry.id   AF-A0A1X7SPM6-F1
#
_cell.length_a   1.000
_cell.length_b   1.000
_cell.length_c   1.000
_cell.angle_alpha   90.00
_cell.angle_beta   90.00
_cell.angle_gamma   90.00
#
_symmetry.space_group_name_H-M   'P 1'
#
loop_
_entity.id
_entity.type
_entity.pdbx_description
1 polymer ?
#
loop_
_entity_poly.entity_id
_entity_poly.type
_entity_poly.pdbx_seq_one_letter_code
_entity_poly.pdbx_strand_id
1 'polypeptide(L)' 'MFAACGVSGDKFKPICPAIDKLDKTPWEEVYLEMNKKKGLSFEVTDRIGEYVKLYKLIN' A
#
# COMPACT_ATOMS: atom_id res chain seq x y z
N MET A 1 -9.36 2.06 -5.30
CA MET A 1 -8.23 2.58 -4.50
C MET A 1 -6.90 2.49 -5.23
N PHE A 2 -6.35 1.29 -5.49
CA PHE A 2 -4.99 1.15 -6.09
C PHE A 2 -4.82 1.82 -7.46
N ALA A 3 -5.77 1.66 -8.38
CA ALA A 3 -5.72 2.34 -9.68
C ALA A 3 -5.72 3.88 -9.54
N ALA A 4 -6.45 4.43 -8.57
CA ALA A 4 -6.47 5.86 -8.28
C ALA A 4 -5.15 6.37 -7.68
N CYS A 5 -4.37 5.49 -7.04
CA CYS A 5 -3.03 5.81 -6.54
C CYS A 5 -1.95 5.71 -7.63
N GLY A 6 -2.26 5.14 -8.80
CA GLY A 6 -1.30 4.92 -9.89
C GLY A 6 -0.65 3.53 -9.90
N VAL A 7 -1.24 2.53 -9.25
CA VAL A 7 -0.75 1.14 -9.31
C VAL A 7 -1.10 0.54 -10.68
N SER A 8 -0.08 0.19 -11.46
CA SER A 8 -0.23 -0.54 -12.73
C SER A 8 -0.89 -1.91 -12.53
N GLY A 9 -1.64 -2.38 -13.52
CA GLY A 9 -2.42 -3.63 -13.41
C GLY A 9 -1.59 -4.87 -13.10
N ASP A 10 -0.36 -4.94 -13.61
CA ASP A 10 0.62 -6.00 -13.33
C ASP A 10 1.10 -6.00 -11.87
N LYS A 11 1.09 -4.84 -11.20
CA LYS A 11 1.47 -4.69 -9.79
C LYS A 11 0.31 -4.82 -8.81
N PHE A 12 -0.94 -4.83 -9.30
CA PHE A 12 -2.12 -4.97 -8.44
C PHE A 12 -2.08 -6.26 -7.61
N LYS A 13 -1.97 -7.43 -8.27
CA LYS A 13 -1.94 -8.73 -7.59
C LYS A 13 -0.77 -8.86 -6.59
N PRO A 14 0.47 -8.47 -6.94
CA PRO A 14 1.58 -8.44 -5.97
C PRO A 14 1.34 -7.56 -4.75
N ILE A 15 0.64 -6.43 -4.88
CA ILE A 15 0.46 -5.44 -3.80
C ILE A 15 -0.64 -5.85 -2.82
N CYS A 16 -1.72 -6.51 -3.27
CA CYS A 16 -2.81 -6.93 -2.38
C CYS A 16 -2.35 -7.67 -1.11
N PRO A 17 -1.45 -8.68 -1.17
CA PRO A 17 -0.93 -9.34 0.03
C PRO A 17 -0.09 -8.47 0.96
N ALA A 18 0.47 -7.33 0.51
CA ALA A 18 1.13 -6.39 1.42
C ALA A 18 0.11 -5.63 2.26
N ILE A 19 -1.02 -5.25 1.64
CA ILE A 19 -2.06 -4.46 2.28
C ILE A 19 -2.90 -5.32 3.23
N ASP A 20 -3.12 -6.60 2.90
CA ASP A 20 -3.76 -7.56 3.78
C ASP A 20 -3.08 -7.67 5.15
N LYS A 21 -1.74 -7.57 5.18
CA LYS A 21 -0.93 -7.62 6.42
C LYS A 21 -1.15 -6.43 7.35
N LEU A 22 -1.81 -5.35 6.93
CA LEU A 22 -2.04 -4.17 7.78
C LEU A 22 -2.93 -4.47 8.99
N ASP A 23 -3.59 -5.63 9.03
CA ASP A 23 -4.31 -6.14 10.20
C ASP A 23 -3.37 -6.40 11.40
N LYS A 24 -2.11 -6.78 11.14
CA LYS A 24 -1.13 -7.19 12.15
C LYS A 24 0.23 -6.50 12.04
N THR A 25 0.50 -5.84 10.92
CA THR A 25 1.81 -5.26 10.60
C THR A 25 1.72 -3.74 10.54
N PRO A 26 2.69 -3.00 11.12
CA PRO A 26 2.76 -1.55 11.02
C PRO A 26 2.82 -1.06 9.57
N TRP A 27 2.27 0.14 9.33
CA TRP A 27 2.25 0.75 8.00
C TRP A 27 3.67 0.92 7.42
N GLU A 28 4.66 1.27 8.24
CA GLU A 28 6.04 1.48 7.79
C GLU A 28 6.68 0.21 7.22
N GLU A 29 6.40 -0.95 7.80
CA GLU A 29 6.88 -2.22 7.27
C GLU A 29 6.20 -2.58 5.94
N VAL A 30 4.88 -2.38 5.85
CA VAL A 30 4.11 -2.59 4.62
C VAL A 30 4.55 -1.62 3.52
N TYR A 31 4.82 -0.36 3.86
CA TYR A 31 5.35 0.67 2.98
C TYR A 31 6.70 0.26 2.38
N LEU A 32 7.62 -0.21 3.22
CA LEU A 32 8.93 -0.68 2.79
C LEU A 32 8.82 -1.95 1.94
N GLU A 33 7.90 -2.87 2.24
CA GLU A 33 7.64 -4.04 1.40
C GLU A 33 7.17 -3.62 0.00
N MET A 34 6.20 -2.70 -0.11
CA MET A 34 5.69 -2.23 -1.40
C MET A 34 6.78 -1.54 -2.22
N ASN A 35 7.59 -0.68 -1.61
CA ASN A 35 8.65 0.03 -2.31
C ASN A 35 9.85 -0.86 -2.65
N LYS A 36 10.46 -1.50 -1.64
CA LYS A 36 11.75 -2.20 -1.79
C LYS A 36 11.62 -3.61 -2.36
N LYS A 37 10.53 -4.33 -2.06
CA LYS A 37 10.36 -5.73 -2.50
C LYS A 37 9.46 -5.85 -3.73
N LYS A 38 8.49 -4.96 -3.87
CA LYS A 38 7.49 -5.02 -4.96
C LYS A 38 7.68 -3.93 -6.02
N GLY A 39 8.67 -3.05 -5.83
CA GLY A 39 9.06 -2.05 -6.81
C GLY A 39 7.97 -1.03 -7.11
N LEU A 40 7.11 -0.73 -6.13
CA LEU A 40 6.21 0.42 -6.21
C LEU A 40 7.03 1.70 -6.00
N SER A 41 6.64 2.80 -6.63
CA SER A 41 7.31 4.07 -6.39
C SER A 41 6.86 4.65 -5.04
N PHE A 42 7.76 5.38 -4.38
CA PHE A 42 7.45 6.06 -3.13
C PHE A 42 6.20 6.96 -3.25
N GLU A 43 6.06 7.69 -4.37
CA GLU A 43 4.88 8.53 -4.64
C GLU A 43 3.56 7.73 -4.65
N VAL A 44 3.54 6.58 -5.31
CA VAL A 44 2.33 5.72 -5.36
C VAL A 44 2.05 5.14 -3.98
N THR A 45 3.09 4.72 -3.26
CA THR A 45 2.96 4.15 -1.91
C THR A 45 2.49 5.19 -0.89
N ASP A 46 2.95 6.45 -0.99
CA ASP A 46 2.48 7.56 -0.17
C ASP A 46 0.99 7.81 -0.37
N ARG A 47 0.51 7.83 -1.62
CA ARG A 47 -0.92 7.95 -1.93
C ARG A 47 -1.75 6.83 -1.31
N ILE A 48 -1.26 5.58 -1.35
CA ILE A 48 -1.93 4.46 -0.67
C ILE A 48 -1.98 4.70 0.84
N GLY A 49 -0.91 5.25 1.42
CA GLY A 49 -0.82 5.54 2.86
C GLY A 49 -1.86 6.53 3.37
N GLU A 50 -2.22 7.53 2.56
CA GLU A 50 -3.28 8.48 2.93
C GLU A 50 -4.63 7.79 3.12
N TYR A 51 -4.98 6.84 2.25
CA TYR A 51 -6.21 6.03 2.41
C TYR A 51 -6.13 5.08 3.61
N VAL A 52 -4.96 4.50 3.89
CA VAL A 52 -4.77 3.64 5.07
C VAL A 52 -4.92 4.43 6.37
N LYS A 53 -4.38 5.66 6.43
CA LYS A 53 -4.59 6.56 7.57
C LYS A 53 -6.06 6.89 7.76
N LEU A 54 -6.77 7.23 6.69
CA LEU A 54 -8.22 7.50 6.74
C LEU A 54 -9.00 6.29 7.26
N TYR A 55 -8.68 5.08 6.79
CA TYR A 55 -9.31 3.84 7.28
C TYR A 55 -9.08 3.61 8.79
N LYS A 56 -7.89 3.92 9.32
CA LYS A 56 -7.60 3.81 10.76
C LYS A 56 -8.27 4.87 11.63
N LEU A 57 -8.73 5.98 11.05
CA LEU A 57 -9.43 7.04 11.80
C LEU A 57 -10.94 6.77 11.94
N ILE A 58 -11.49 5.88 11.12
CA ILE A 58 -12.93 5.56 11.08
C ILE A 58 -13.29 4.22 11.72
N ASN A 59 -12.30 3.44 12.18
CA ASN A 59 -12.45 2.16 12.88
C ASN A 59 -11.77 2.23 14.24
#